data_AF-A0A7R9F9W8-F1
#
_entry.id   AF-A0A7R9F9W8-F1
#
_cell.length_a   1.000
_cell.length_b   1.000
_cell.length_c   1.000
_cell.angle_alpha   90.00
_cell.angle_beta   90.00
_cell.angle_gamma   90.00
#
_symmetry.space_group_name_H-M   'P 1'
#
loop_
_entity.id
_entity.type
_entity.pdbx_description
1 polymer ?
#
loop_
_entity_poly.entity_id
_entity_poly.type
_entity_poly.pdbx_seq_one_letter_code
_entity_poly.pdbx_strand_id
1 'polypeptide(L)'
;PELFLDESRKRDSSTCLARKRGADGVSAINTVQGLMEVKANSIPWPAVGKQKSTTYGGVSGNATRPVGLYAVSAIAKKIKDFPILGIGGIDSADTSLQFLQCGASAVQIGSAIQNQDFTLIEDYVTGLKALLYLESVKELANWDGLSPPIIKHQKGKPVVSCTDNTGKKLPHFGNYQELREEKISAIKMQSNLLAESQSPSPVRPCYQPNKPVLKVKDIVGRSLSKIGPYSNLDNKEQVVALIDDDMCINCGKCYMTCNDSGYQAITFDPETHMPFVKDDCTGCTLCLSVCPIAECINMVPRLMPHVVQRGIQERVQGSEPAFAWRESGKPFRKNHAQLTQLRFEPRSPRPRRSSSTRQVPVENGGFMELLAMVTLNSSSTQESFDGWAPPREHELYRGIRSFARCKYEYQHSPE
;
A
#
# COMPACT_ATOMS: atom_id res chain seq x y z
N PRO A 1 -5.76 1.06 19.39
CA PRO A 1 -4.92 2.28 19.57
C PRO A 1 -4.00 2.25 20.80
N GLU A 2 -4.34 1.54 21.88
CA GLU A 2 -3.47 1.38 23.07
C GLU A 2 -2.35 0.34 22.92
N LEU A 3 -2.29 -0.38 21.78
CA LEU A 3 -1.33 -1.46 21.54
C LEU A 3 0.05 -0.99 21.06
N PHE A 4 0.19 0.29 20.71
CA PHE A 4 1.38 0.77 20.02
C PHE A 4 1.90 2.06 20.66
N LEU A 5 2.83 1.86 21.60
CA LEU A 5 3.84 2.82 22.06
C LEU A 5 3.32 4.23 22.37
N ASP A 6 2.80 4.42 23.59
CA ASP A 6 2.74 5.73 24.21
C ASP A 6 4.16 6.12 24.67
N GLU A 7 4.91 6.86 23.84
CA GLU A 7 6.23 7.39 24.23
C GLU A 7 6.15 8.36 25.44
N SER A 8 4.97 8.91 25.73
CA SER A 8 4.77 9.86 26.84
C SER A 8 4.58 9.19 28.20
N ARG A 9 4.34 7.87 28.22
CA ARG A 9 4.24 7.08 29.47
C ARG A 9 5.27 5.96 29.43
N LYS A 10 6.16 5.92 30.42
CA LYS A 10 7.14 4.85 30.70
C LYS A 10 6.51 3.47 30.99
N ARG A 11 5.53 3.03 30.19
CA ARG A 11 4.95 1.69 30.26
C ARG A 11 5.61 0.85 29.18
N ASP A 12 6.15 -0.29 29.58
CA ASP A 12 6.62 -1.30 28.65
C ASP A 12 5.50 -1.65 27.67
N SER A 13 5.82 -1.80 26.38
CA SER A 13 4.87 -2.34 25.42
C SER A 13 4.48 -3.76 25.84
N SER A 14 3.28 -4.20 25.50
CA SER A 14 2.78 -5.55 25.80
C SER A 14 3.78 -6.65 25.40
N THR A 15 4.44 -6.48 24.25
CA THR A 15 5.50 -7.38 23.78
C THR A 15 6.74 -7.41 24.69
N CYS A 16 7.17 -6.26 25.22
CA CYS A 16 8.28 -6.21 26.17
C CYS A 16 7.92 -6.93 27.47
N LEU A 17 6.68 -6.77 27.93
CA LEU A 17 6.19 -7.49 29.10
C LEU A 17 6.10 -9.01 28.85
N ALA A 18 5.63 -9.43 27.68
CA ALA A 18 5.57 -10.83 27.29
C ALA A 18 6.95 -11.50 27.35
N ARG A 19 7.98 -10.87 26.73
CA ARG A 19 9.36 -11.35 26.82
C ARG A 19 9.88 -11.39 28.25
N LYS A 20 9.62 -10.34 29.06
CA LYS A 20 10.02 -10.31 30.48
C LYS A 20 9.37 -11.42 31.30
N ARG A 21 8.19 -11.90 30.89
CA ARG A 21 7.46 -13.01 31.52
C ARG A 21 7.81 -14.39 30.93
N GLY A 22 8.85 -14.47 30.09
CA GLY A 22 9.35 -15.75 29.57
C GLY A 22 8.66 -16.26 28.31
N ALA A 23 7.91 -15.42 27.58
CA ALA A 23 7.43 -15.82 26.25
C ALA A 23 8.62 -15.99 25.29
N ASP A 24 8.61 -17.07 24.49
CA ASP A 24 9.65 -17.39 23.51
C ASP A 24 9.57 -16.54 22.23
N GLY A 25 8.42 -15.91 21.99
CA GLY A 25 8.16 -15.11 20.80
C GLY A 25 6.77 -14.49 20.84
N VAL A 26 6.39 -13.81 19.76
CA VAL A 26 5.05 -13.24 19.60
C VAL A 26 4.49 -13.38 18.20
N SER A 27 3.17 -13.46 18.11
CA SER A 27 2.42 -13.35 16.86
C SER A 27 1.92 -11.92 16.69
N ALA A 28 2.26 -11.28 15.58
CA ALA A 28 1.94 -9.87 15.32
C ALA A 28 1.42 -9.69 13.89
N ILE A 29 0.15 -9.33 13.65
CA ILE A 29 -0.91 -8.91 14.59
C ILE A 29 -2.18 -9.75 14.50
N ASN A 30 -3.02 -9.67 15.53
CA ASN A 30 -4.43 -10.07 15.41
C ASN A 30 -5.19 -9.01 14.57
N THR A 31 -6.45 -9.28 14.29
CA THR A 31 -7.38 -8.38 13.61
C THR A 31 -7.43 -6.98 14.24
N VAL A 32 -7.71 -5.99 13.40
CA VAL A 32 -7.85 -4.58 13.82
C VAL A 32 -9.31 -4.31 14.14
N GLN A 33 -9.60 -3.82 15.33
CA GLN A 33 -10.98 -3.53 15.74
C GLN A 33 -11.64 -2.50 14.81
N GLY A 34 -12.85 -2.77 14.34
CA GLY A 34 -13.59 -1.88 13.45
C GLY A 34 -15.08 -2.21 13.33
N LEU A 35 -15.78 -1.35 12.58
CA LEU A 35 -17.16 -1.55 12.14
C LEU A 35 -17.14 -1.51 10.61
N MET A 36 -17.54 -2.61 9.96
CA MET A 36 -17.32 -2.77 8.52
C MET A 36 -18.27 -1.92 7.68
N GLU A 37 -19.56 -2.00 7.96
CA GLU A 37 -20.58 -1.36 7.13
C GLU A 37 -21.82 -1.01 7.96
N VAL A 38 -22.42 0.13 7.61
CA VAL A 38 -23.78 0.51 8.00
C VAL A 38 -24.54 0.83 6.72
N LYS A 39 -25.65 0.12 6.49
CA LYS A 39 -26.48 0.27 5.28
C LYS A 39 -27.22 1.61 5.30
N ALA A 40 -27.76 2.01 4.15
CA ALA A 40 -28.53 3.26 4.00
C ALA A 40 -29.74 3.37 4.96
N ASN A 41 -30.29 2.24 5.39
CA ASN A 41 -31.37 2.17 6.40
C ASN A 41 -30.86 2.11 7.85
N SER A 42 -29.61 2.48 8.09
CA SER A 42 -28.94 2.48 9.42
C SER A 42 -28.77 1.10 10.08
N ILE A 43 -29.00 0.00 9.35
CA ILE A 43 -28.75 -1.35 9.86
C ILE A 43 -27.28 -1.73 9.61
N PRO A 44 -26.53 -2.20 10.62
CA PRO A 44 -25.15 -2.64 10.43
C PRO A 44 -25.04 -3.92 9.60
N TRP A 45 -23.86 -4.21 9.09
CA TRP A 45 -23.52 -5.52 8.56
C TRP A 45 -22.17 -6.01 9.13
N PRO A 46 -22.13 -7.22 9.75
CA PRO A 46 -23.23 -8.17 9.95
C PRO A 46 -24.26 -7.70 11.00
N ALA A 47 -25.50 -8.18 10.88
CA ALA A 47 -26.59 -7.91 11.82
C ALA A 47 -27.14 -9.22 12.41
N VAL A 48 -27.33 -9.26 13.73
CA VAL A 48 -27.74 -10.45 14.48
C VAL A 48 -29.08 -10.22 15.19
N GLY A 49 -29.95 -11.23 15.16
CA GLY A 49 -31.24 -11.24 15.86
C GLY A 49 -32.32 -10.34 15.24
N LYS A 50 -33.50 -10.31 15.88
CA LYS A 50 -34.66 -9.52 15.42
C LYS A 50 -34.39 -8.01 15.47
N GLN A 51 -33.61 -7.58 16.46
CA GLN A 51 -33.18 -6.20 16.66
C GLN A 51 -32.11 -5.76 15.65
N LYS A 52 -31.55 -6.69 14.87
CA LYS A 52 -30.51 -6.44 13.85
C LYS A 52 -29.30 -5.70 14.43
N SER A 53 -28.85 -6.12 15.61
CA SER A 53 -27.75 -5.49 16.33
C SER A 53 -26.41 -6.05 15.90
N THR A 54 -25.32 -5.33 16.19
CA THR A 54 -23.94 -5.78 15.97
C THR A 54 -23.06 -5.31 17.12
N THR A 55 -21.84 -5.83 17.18
CA THR A 55 -20.75 -5.29 18.01
C THR A 55 -19.53 -5.02 17.12
N TYR A 56 -18.50 -4.36 17.66
CA TYR A 56 -17.27 -4.15 16.92
C TYR A 56 -16.61 -5.50 16.60
N GLY A 57 -16.27 -5.68 15.33
CA GLY A 57 -15.59 -6.87 14.83
C GLY A 57 -14.10 -6.63 14.60
N GLY A 58 -13.44 -7.66 14.08
CA GLY A 58 -12.05 -7.61 13.62
C GLY A 58 -11.95 -7.46 12.10
N VAL A 59 -11.27 -6.42 11.65
CA VAL A 59 -10.86 -6.23 10.24
C VAL A 59 -9.60 -7.05 9.99
N SER A 60 -9.57 -7.75 8.86
CA SER A 60 -8.44 -8.59 8.40
C SER A 60 -8.15 -8.35 6.91
N GLY A 61 -7.22 -9.12 6.34
CA GLY A 61 -6.87 -9.02 4.93
C GLY A 61 -5.94 -7.86 4.59
N ASN A 62 -5.82 -7.54 3.30
CA ASN A 62 -4.82 -6.60 2.78
C ASN A 62 -4.93 -5.20 3.39
N ALA A 63 -6.13 -4.80 3.81
CA ALA A 63 -6.37 -3.53 4.49
C ALA A 63 -5.59 -3.40 5.81
N THR A 64 -5.26 -4.51 6.49
CA THR A 64 -4.49 -4.46 7.74
C THR A 64 -2.98 -4.64 7.54
N ARG A 65 -2.52 -4.91 6.31
CA ARG A 65 -1.10 -5.14 6.00
C ARG A 65 -0.19 -3.99 6.46
N PRO A 66 -0.49 -2.70 6.23
CA PRO A 66 0.38 -1.62 6.71
C PRO A 66 0.53 -1.61 8.23
N VAL A 67 -0.52 -1.95 8.97
CA VAL A 67 -0.50 -2.05 10.44
C VAL A 67 0.34 -3.24 10.88
N GLY A 68 0.22 -4.38 10.20
CA GLY A 68 1.03 -5.58 10.44
C GLY A 68 2.53 -5.34 10.22
N LEU A 69 2.91 -4.77 9.06
CA LEU A 69 4.31 -4.43 8.75
C LEU A 69 4.90 -3.43 9.75
N TYR A 70 4.11 -2.41 10.13
CA TYR A 70 4.51 -1.47 11.18
C TYR A 70 4.76 -2.19 12.51
N ALA A 71 3.83 -3.03 12.97
CA ALA A 71 3.97 -3.73 14.25
C ALA A 71 5.18 -4.67 14.28
N VAL A 72 5.36 -5.48 13.23
CA VAL A 72 6.49 -6.42 13.10
C VAL A 72 7.81 -5.67 13.12
N SER A 73 7.97 -4.65 12.28
CA SER A 73 9.22 -3.87 12.22
C SER A 73 9.50 -3.09 13.51
N ALA A 74 8.48 -2.52 14.15
CA ALA A 74 8.62 -1.84 15.43
C ALA A 74 9.06 -2.78 16.56
N ILE A 75 8.47 -3.99 16.62
CA ILE A 75 8.87 -5.02 17.60
C ILE A 75 10.31 -5.46 17.33
N ALA A 76 10.65 -5.82 16.09
CA ALA A 76 11.97 -6.32 15.73
C ALA A 76 13.08 -5.28 15.98
N LYS A 77 12.80 -3.99 15.77
CA LYS A 77 13.74 -2.91 16.13
C LYS A 77 13.93 -2.74 17.63
N LYS A 78 12.86 -2.90 18.41
CA LYS A 78 12.88 -2.66 19.86
C LYS A 78 13.45 -3.85 20.64
N ILE A 79 13.16 -5.07 20.18
CA ILE A 79 13.53 -6.30 20.87
C ILE A 79 14.32 -7.19 19.91
N LYS A 80 15.64 -7.11 20.01
CA LYS A 80 16.55 -7.93 19.19
C LYS A 80 16.39 -9.42 19.49
N ASP A 81 16.56 -10.23 18.46
CA ASP A 81 16.56 -11.70 18.53
C ASP A 81 15.32 -12.27 19.21
N PHE A 82 14.16 -11.61 19.04
CA PHE A 82 12.88 -12.10 19.52
C PHE A 82 12.09 -12.68 18.36
N PRO A 83 11.76 -13.98 18.36
CA PRO A 83 10.95 -14.59 17.32
C PRO A 83 9.61 -13.89 17.13
N ILE A 84 9.31 -13.52 15.88
CA ILE A 84 8.04 -12.89 15.49
C ILE A 84 7.38 -13.76 14.41
N LEU A 85 6.14 -14.18 14.67
CA LEU A 85 5.27 -14.77 13.67
C LEU A 85 4.45 -13.63 13.06
N GLY A 86 4.80 -13.21 11.84
CA GLY A 86 4.18 -12.09 11.14
C GLY A 86 2.81 -12.45 10.58
N ILE A 87 1.82 -11.59 10.80
CA ILE A 87 0.42 -11.80 10.41
C ILE A 87 -0.20 -10.45 10.02
N GLY A 88 -0.99 -10.44 8.94
CA GLY A 88 -1.79 -9.29 8.54
C GLY A 88 -1.73 -9.04 7.04
N GLY A 89 -2.75 -9.49 6.31
CA GLY A 89 -2.89 -9.22 4.88
C GLY A 89 -1.77 -9.79 4.00
N ILE A 90 -1.15 -10.90 4.39
CA ILE A 90 -0.18 -11.63 3.56
C ILE A 90 -0.98 -12.46 2.55
N ASP A 91 -0.75 -12.19 1.27
CA ASP A 91 -1.49 -12.78 0.15
C ASP A 91 -0.61 -13.29 -1.00
N SER A 92 0.71 -13.23 -0.88
CA SER A 92 1.67 -13.65 -1.91
C SER A 92 3.06 -13.96 -1.35
N ALA A 93 3.94 -14.49 -2.19
CA ALA A 93 5.36 -14.63 -1.88
C ALA A 93 6.04 -13.26 -1.63
N ASP A 94 5.74 -12.24 -2.43
CA ASP A 94 6.29 -10.89 -2.25
C ASP A 94 5.92 -10.26 -0.92
N THR A 95 4.66 -10.39 -0.51
CA THR A 95 4.20 -9.87 0.79
C THR A 95 4.76 -10.70 1.94
N SER A 96 4.92 -12.01 1.77
CA SER A 96 5.64 -12.85 2.72
C SER A 96 7.09 -12.38 2.90
N LEU A 97 7.79 -12.11 1.80
CA LEU A 97 9.15 -11.59 1.81
C LEU A 97 9.25 -10.24 2.54
N GLN A 98 8.28 -9.33 2.36
CA GLN A 98 8.23 -8.06 3.08
C GLN A 98 8.18 -8.26 4.60
N PHE A 99 7.33 -9.17 5.09
CA PHE A 99 7.24 -9.47 6.52
C PHE A 99 8.55 -10.06 7.07
N LEU A 100 9.20 -10.95 6.33
CA LEU A 100 10.50 -11.50 6.69
C LEU A 100 11.55 -10.37 6.77
N GLN A 101 11.65 -9.53 5.73
CA GLN A 101 12.55 -8.38 5.70
C GLN A 101 12.29 -7.36 6.82
N CYS A 102 11.05 -7.25 7.30
CA CYS A 102 10.68 -6.42 8.45
C CYS A 102 11.00 -7.08 9.81
N GLY A 103 11.44 -8.35 9.84
CA GLY A 103 11.91 -9.02 11.05
C GLY A 103 11.08 -10.20 11.52
N ALA A 104 10.04 -10.61 10.78
CA ALA A 104 9.34 -11.86 11.06
C ALA A 104 10.23 -13.07 10.76
N SER A 105 10.16 -14.11 11.59
CA SER A 105 10.85 -15.39 11.36
C SER A 105 9.98 -16.39 10.59
N ALA A 106 8.67 -16.25 10.72
CA ALA A 106 7.66 -17.02 10.01
C ALA A 106 6.45 -16.13 9.71
N VAL A 107 5.60 -16.54 8.78
CA VAL A 107 4.39 -15.82 8.40
C VAL A 107 3.15 -16.70 8.63
N GLN A 108 2.04 -16.09 9.05
CA GLN A 108 0.73 -16.75 9.12
C GLN A 108 -0.25 -16.13 8.13
N ILE A 109 -1.04 -17.00 7.52
CA ILE A 109 -1.99 -16.66 6.46
C ILE A 109 -3.40 -16.97 6.96
N GLY A 110 -4.32 -16.01 6.79
CA GLY A 110 -5.73 -16.16 7.14
C GLY A 110 -6.64 -15.77 5.99
N SER A 111 -6.82 -14.47 5.76
CA SER A 111 -7.78 -13.95 4.79
C SER A 111 -7.51 -14.37 3.34
N ALA A 112 -6.24 -14.58 2.94
CA ALA A 112 -5.94 -15.04 1.59
C ALA A 112 -6.47 -16.47 1.34
N ILE A 113 -6.37 -17.36 2.34
CA ILE A 113 -6.98 -18.69 2.28
C ILE A 113 -8.51 -18.58 2.24
N GLN A 114 -9.11 -17.66 3.01
CA GLN A 114 -10.57 -17.42 2.95
C GLN A 114 -11.04 -16.93 1.57
N ASN A 115 -10.19 -16.19 0.85
CA ASN A 115 -10.48 -15.72 -0.50
C ASN A 115 -10.27 -16.80 -1.59
N GLN A 116 -9.55 -17.87 -1.25
CA GLN A 116 -9.16 -18.92 -2.19
C GLN A 116 -9.25 -20.29 -1.47
N ASP A 117 -8.15 -21.04 -1.41
CA ASP A 117 -8.06 -22.37 -0.83
C ASP A 117 -6.59 -22.66 -0.44
N PHE A 118 -6.32 -23.88 0.05
CA PHE A 118 -4.99 -24.23 0.57
C PHE A 118 -3.90 -24.38 -0.51
N THR A 119 -4.23 -24.47 -1.80
CA THR A 119 -3.24 -24.58 -2.89
C THR A 119 -2.36 -23.34 -3.01
N LEU A 120 -2.76 -22.21 -2.42
CA LEU A 120 -1.94 -20.99 -2.31
C LEU A 120 -0.53 -21.25 -1.75
N ILE A 121 -0.35 -22.28 -0.92
CA ILE A 121 0.96 -22.61 -0.37
C ILE A 121 1.99 -22.93 -1.46
N GLU A 122 1.56 -23.53 -2.58
CA GLU A 122 2.45 -23.87 -3.70
C GLU A 122 2.97 -22.60 -4.39
N ASP A 123 2.08 -21.63 -4.63
CA ASP A 123 2.43 -20.31 -5.17
C ASP A 123 3.41 -19.57 -4.24
N TYR A 124 3.16 -19.61 -2.92
CA TYR A 124 4.00 -18.87 -1.97
C TYR A 124 5.40 -19.47 -1.88
N VAL A 125 5.50 -20.80 -1.86
CA VAL A 125 6.79 -21.50 -1.81
C VAL A 125 7.57 -21.31 -3.11
N THR A 126 6.93 -21.45 -4.28
CA THR A 126 7.60 -21.29 -5.57
C THR A 126 8.01 -19.84 -5.82
N GLY A 127 7.13 -18.88 -5.53
CA GLY A 127 7.43 -17.46 -5.63
C GLY A 127 8.56 -17.02 -4.71
N LEU A 128 8.59 -17.50 -3.46
CA LEU A 128 9.66 -17.13 -2.52
C LEU A 128 11.00 -17.75 -2.94
N LYS A 129 11.01 -18.99 -3.45
CA LYS A 129 12.21 -19.59 -4.04
C LYS A 129 12.72 -18.78 -5.23
N ALA A 130 11.82 -18.34 -6.11
CA ALA A 130 12.17 -17.52 -7.26
C ALA A 130 12.76 -16.16 -6.83
N LEU A 131 12.14 -15.46 -5.88
CA LEU A 131 12.64 -14.19 -5.35
C LEU A 131 14.06 -14.32 -4.77
N LEU A 132 14.31 -15.36 -3.96
CA LEU A 132 15.64 -15.61 -3.38
C LEU A 132 16.67 -16.01 -4.44
N TYR A 133 16.26 -16.80 -5.44
CA TYR A 133 17.12 -17.22 -6.54
C TYR A 133 17.52 -16.03 -7.42
N LEU A 134 16.57 -15.19 -7.83
CA LEU A 134 16.84 -14.04 -8.71
C LEU A 134 17.81 -13.04 -8.08
N GLU A 135 17.77 -12.88 -6.75
CA GLU A 135 18.75 -12.01 -6.09
C GLU A 135 20.19 -12.48 -6.32
N SER A 136 20.42 -13.77 -6.57
CA SER A 136 21.74 -14.37 -6.83
C SER A 136 22.27 -14.21 -8.26
N VAL A 137 21.42 -13.74 -9.17
CA VAL A 137 21.71 -13.60 -10.61
C VAL A 137 22.07 -12.16 -10.94
N LYS A 138 23.32 -11.91 -11.37
CA LYS A 138 23.83 -10.53 -11.57
C LYS A 138 23.14 -9.82 -12.74
N GLU A 139 22.82 -10.55 -13.80
CA GLU A 139 22.23 -10.03 -15.04
C GLU A 139 20.81 -9.50 -14.83
N LEU A 140 20.15 -9.90 -13.74
CA LEU A 140 18.78 -9.52 -13.37
C LEU A 140 18.75 -8.56 -12.18
N ALA A 141 19.88 -7.97 -11.80
CA ALA A 141 19.99 -7.10 -10.62
C ALA A 141 19.14 -5.82 -10.69
N ASN A 142 18.70 -5.42 -11.88
CA ASN A 142 17.83 -4.26 -12.09
C ASN A 142 16.33 -4.62 -12.06
N TRP A 143 15.97 -5.88 -11.84
CA TRP A 143 14.58 -6.29 -11.64
C TRP A 143 14.13 -5.95 -10.22
N ASP A 144 12.84 -5.62 -10.08
CA ASP A 144 12.19 -5.52 -8.77
C ASP A 144 11.52 -6.86 -8.44
N GLY A 145 12.23 -7.70 -7.68
CA GLY A 145 11.81 -9.06 -7.41
C GLY A 145 11.63 -9.87 -8.70
N LEU A 146 10.40 -10.28 -8.99
CA LEU A 146 10.05 -11.02 -10.22
C LEU A 146 9.68 -10.12 -11.40
N SER A 147 9.66 -8.80 -11.20
CA SER A 147 9.23 -7.84 -12.22
C SER A 147 10.42 -7.28 -13.01
N PRO A 148 10.47 -7.48 -14.35
CA PRO A 148 11.47 -6.84 -15.19
C PRO A 148 11.29 -5.31 -15.20
N PRO A 149 12.36 -4.53 -15.44
CA PRO A 149 12.25 -3.10 -15.70
C PRO A 149 11.20 -2.82 -16.78
N ILE A 150 10.33 -1.83 -16.55
CA ILE A 150 9.29 -1.53 -17.52
C ILE A 150 9.91 -0.85 -18.73
N ILE A 151 9.74 -1.48 -19.89
CA ILE A 151 10.11 -0.89 -21.17
C ILE A 151 9.07 0.14 -21.59
N LYS A 152 9.48 1.18 -22.32
CA LYS A 152 8.56 2.15 -22.92
C LYS A 152 7.54 1.43 -23.79
N HIS A 153 6.28 1.51 -23.40
CA HIS A 153 5.23 0.75 -24.05
C HIS A 153 3.94 1.55 -24.25
N GLN A 154 3.14 1.08 -25.19
CA GLN A 154 1.71 1.39 -25.29
C GLN A 154 0.95 0.09 -25.44
N LYS A 155 -0.05 -0.11 -24.57
CA LYS A 155 -0.83 -1.36 -24.51
C LYS A 155 0.06 -2.61 -24.39
N GLY A 156 1.17 -2.51 -23.65
CA GLY A 156 2.15 -3.59 -23.45
C GLY A 156 3.08 -3.88 -24.63
N LYS A 157 3.01 -3.10 -25.73
CA LYS A 157 3.92 -3.24 -26.87
C LYS A 157 5.03 -2.19 -26.82
N PRO A 158 6.29 -2.54 -27.14
CA PRO A 158 7.38 -1.57 -27.22
C PRO A 158 7.06 -0.43 -28.19
N VAL A 159 7.45 0.79 -27.84
CA VAL A 159 7.14 2.00 -28.63
C VAL A 159 8.41 2.61 -29.20
N VAL A 160 8.33 3.01 -30.47
CA VAL A 160 9.31 3.89 -31.10
C VAL A 160 8.93 5.33 -30.81
N SER A 161 9.85 6.07 -30.18
CA SER A 161 9.71 7.50 -29.93
C SER A 161 9.53 8.27 -31.23
N CYS A 162 8.41 8.98 -31.38
CA CYS A 162 8.14 9.82 -32.55
C CYS A 162 7.96 11.27 -32.11
N THR A 163 8.74 12.19 -32.69
CA THR A 163 8.63 13.63 -32.47
C THR A 163 8.14 14.33 -33.72
N ASP A 164 7.47 15.46 -33.57
CA ASP A 164 7.14 16.38 -34.65
C ASP A 164 8.38 17.18 -35.12
N ASN A 165 8.23 17.98 -36.17
CA ASN A 165 9.27 18.86 -36.71
C ASN A 165 9.76 19.91 -35.70
N THR A 166 8.93 20.21 -34.70
CA THR A 166 9.25 21.10 -33.57
C THR A 166 9.99 20.40 -32.42
N GLY A 167 10.22 19.08 -32.52
CA GLY A 167 10.82 18.27 -31.46
C GLY A 167 9.84 17.82 -30.36
N LYS A 168 8.57 18.25 -30.40
CA LYS A 168 7.53 17.79 -29.46
C LYS A 168 7.13 16.34 -29.74
N LYS A 169 6.85 15.57 -28.69
CA LYS A 169 6.40 14.17 -28.80
C LYS A 169 4.98 14.11 -29.34
N LEU A 170 4.72 13.15 -30.23
CA LEU A 170 3.41 12.94 -30.83
C LEU A 170 2.54 12.03 -29.94
N PRO A 171 1.33 12.44 -29.53
CA PRO A 171 0.42 11.56 -28.80
C PRO A 171 -0.18 10.46 -29.70
N HIS A 172 -0.90 9.52 -29.09
CA HIS A 172 -1.42 8.31 -29.73
C HIS A 172 -2.88 8.42 -30.20
N PHE A 173 -3.34 9.60 -30.63
CA PHE A 173 -4.71 9.83 -31.09
C PHE A 173 -4.82 10.90 -32.17
N GLY A 174 -5.94 10.90 -32.91
CA GLY A 174 -6.27 11.91 -33.92
C GLY A 174 -5.22 12.02 -35.02
N ASN A 175 -5.02 13.23 -35.56
CA ASN A 175 -4.04 13.51 -36.61
C ASN A 175 -2.60 13.14 -36.19
N TYR A 176 -2.30 13.21 -34.89
CA TYR A 176 -0.98 12.81 -34.38
C TYR A 176 -0.72 11.32 -34.56
N GLN A 177 -1.76 10.48 -34.49
CA GLN A 177 -1.62 9.05 -34.72
C GLN A 177 -1.26 8.76 -36.18
N GLU A 178 -1.90 9.43 -37.14
CA GLU A 178 -1.60 9.29 -38.57
C GLU A 178 -0.14 9.68 -38.86
N LEU A 179 0.32 10.82 -38.32
CA LEU A 179 1.71 11.24 -38.42
C LEU A 179 2.69 10.23 -37.82
N ARG A 180 2.33 9.59 -36.70
CA ARG A 180 3.15 8.52 -36.12
C ARG A 180 3.20 7.29 -37.03
N GLU A 181 2.08 6.90 -37.62
CA GLU A 181 2.01 5.76 -38.53
C GLU A 181 2.85 6.00 -39.79
N GLU A 182 2.81 7.20 -40.36
CA GLU A 182 3.68 7.63 -41.46
C GLU A 182 5.16 7.54 -41.09
N LYS A 183 5.56 8.10 -39.93
CA LYS A 183 6.95 8.05 -39.46
C LYS A 183 7.43 6.63 -39.20
N ILE A 184 6.62 5.80 -38.56
CA ILE A 184 6.93 4.39 -38.31
C ILE A 184 7.04 3.63 -39.64
N SER A 185 6.16 3.90 -40.61
CA SER A 185 6.21 3.32 -41.95
C SER A 185 7.52 3.67 -42.65
N ALA A 186 7.93 4.95 -42.62
CA ALA A 186 9.19 5.41 -43.18
C ALA A 186 10.41 4.73 -42.53
N ILE A 187 10.42 4.60 -41.19
CA ILE A 187 11.48 3.88 -40.45
C ILE A 187 11.53 2.41 -40.89
N LYS A 188 10.37 1.76 -41.04
CA LYS A 188 10.30 0.36 -41.47
C LYS A 188 10.78 0.17 -42.91
N MET A 189 10.44 1.08 -43.81
CA MET A 189 10.91 1.04 -45.20
C MET A 189 12.44 1.18 -45.30
N GLN A 190 13.06 1.94 -44.38
CA GLN A 190 14.52 2.11 -44.32
C GLN A 190 15.22 0.96 -43.57
N SER A 191 14.49 0.20 -42.76
CA SER A 191 15.08 -0.88 -41.97
C SER A 191 15.31 -2.14 -42.82
N ASN A 192 16.53 -2.69 -42.78
CA ASN A 192 16.84 -3.99 -43.38
C ASN A 192 16.64 -5.11 -42.34
N LEU A 193 15.48 -5.77 -42.38
CA LEU A 193 15.14 -6.87 -41.47
C LEU A 193 15.98 -8.13 -41.67
N LEU A 194 16.64 -8.27 -42.82
CA LEU A 194 17.48 -9.42 -43.17
C LEU A 194 18.96 -9.15 -42.94
N ALA A 195 19.32 -8.01 -42.36
CA ALA A 195 20.71 -7.72 -42.02
C ALA A 195 21.24 -8.75 -41.02
N GLU A 196 22.43 -9.30 -41.27
CA GLU A 196 23.08 -10.25 -40.36
C GLU A 196 23.24 -9.70 -38.94
N SER A 197 23.37 -8.38 -38.79
CA SER A 197 23.42 -7.68 -37.51
C SER A 197 22.15 -7.81 -36.65
N GLN A 198 21.01 -8.16 -37.26
CA GLN A 198 19.74 -8.41 -36.55
C GLN A 198 19.50 -9.91 -36.28
N SER A 199 20.40 -10.79 -36.74
CA SER A 199 20.27 -12.23 -36.52
C SER A 199 20.44 -12.56 -35.05
N PRO A 200 19.53 -13.33 -34.43
CA PRO A 200 19.65 -13.69 -33.03
C PRO A 200 20.86 -14.60 -32.81
N SER A 201 21.43 -14.55 -31.61
CA SER A 201 22.43 -15.55 -31.18
C SER A 201 21.84 -16.96 -31.32
N PRO A 202 22.58 -17.93 -31.88
CA PRO A 202 22.11 -19.31 -32.05
C PRO A 202 21.83 -20.01 -30.72
N VAL A 203 22.46 -19.55 -29.63
CA VAL A 203 22.28 -20.10 -28.28
C VAL A 203 21.77 -19.01 -27.35
N ARG A 204 20.65 -19.28 -26.68
CA ARG A 204 20.14 -18.44 -25.59
C ARG A 204 20.95 -18.74 -24.32
N PRO A 205 21.57 -17.74 -23.67
CA PRO A 205 22.28 -17.98 -22.42
C PRO A 205 21.30 -18.38 -21.31
N CYS A 206 21.71 -19.36 -20.49
CA CYS A 206 21.03 -19.69 -19.23
C CYS A 206 21.81 -19.04 -18.09
N TYR A 207 21.23 -18.04 -17.44
CA TYR A 207 21.89 -17.33 -16.35
C TYR A 207 22.06 -18.23 -15.13
N GLN A 208 23.25 -18.19 -14.54
CA GLN A 208 23.62 -18.98 -13.38
C GLN A 208 23.84 -18.06 -12.17
N PRO A 209 23.59 -18.53 -10.94
CA PRO A 209 23.90 -17.78 -9.73
C PRO A 209 25.39 -17.41 -9.66
N ASN A 210 25.69 -16.11 -9.55
CA ASN A 210 27.08 -15.64 -9.36
C ASN A 210 27.46 -15.58 -7.88
N LYS A 211 26.48 -15.64 -6.97
CA LYS A 211 26.66 -15.68 -5.51
C LYS A 211 25.77 -16.76 -4.89
N PRO A 212 26.05 -17.20 -3.65
CA PRO A 212 25.19 -18.15 -2.96
C PRO A 212 23.75 -17.62 -2.83
N VAL A 213 22.78 -18.49 -3.10
CA VAL A 213 21.36 -18.18 -2.89
C VAL A 213 21.11 -17.97 -1.40
N LEU A 214 20.46 -16.85 -1.06
CA LEU A 214 20.18 -16.50 0.33
C LEU A 214 19.17 -17.46 0.95
N LYS A 215 19.35 -17.76 2.23
CA LYS A 215 18.37 -18.50 3.04
C LYS A 215 17.43 -17.53 3.73
N VAL A 216 16.29 -18.03 4.19
CA VAL A 216 15.31 -17.22 4.94
C VAL A 216 15.97 -16.49 6.12
N LYS A 217 16.86 -17.15 6.87
CA LYS A 217 17.58 -16.52 7.99
C LYS A 217 18.42 -15.29 7.59
N ASP A 218 18.89 -15.22 6.35
CA ASP A 218 19.78 -14.15 5.86
C ASP A 218 18.99 -12.90 5.44
N ILE A 219 17.67 -13.03 5.22
CA ILE A 219 16.78 -11.92 4.84
C ILE A 219 16.01 -11.35 6.03
N VAL A 220 15.87 -12.08 7.13
CA VAL A 220 15.09 -11.63 8.30
C VAL A 220 15.65 -10.31 8.82
N GLY A 221 14.81 -9.27 8.84
CA GLY A 221 15.16 -7.96 9.39
C GLY A 221 16.04 -7.08 8.49
N ARG A 222 16.31 -7.46 7.23
CA ARG A 222 17.16 -6.69 6.30
C ARG A 222 16.67 -5.26 6.05
N SER A 223 15.37 -4.99 6.17
CA SER A 223 14.79 -3.66 5.98
C SER A 223 14.83 -2.78 7.22
N LEU A 224 15.21 -3.31 8.40
CA LEU A 224 15.13 -2.56 9.66
C LEU A 224 16.07 -1.34 9.72
N SER A 225 17.22 -1.40 9.04
CA SER A 225 18.18 -0.29 8.97
C SER A 225 17.64 0.90 8.16
N LYS A 226 16.67 0.67 7.27
CA LYS A 226 16.05 1.69 6.41
C LYS A 226 14.86 2.38 7.08
N ILE A 227 14.40 1.88 8.22
CA ILE A 227 13.23 2.39 8.93
C ILE A 227 13.73 3.22 10.12
N GLY A 228 13.31 4.46 10.25
CA GLY A 228 13.79 5.38 11.28
C GLY A 228 12.80 6.51 11.59
N PRO A 229 13.09 7.35 12.61
CA PRO A 229 12.33 8.57 12.84
C PRO A 229 12.52 9.55 11.68
N TYR A 230 11.55 10.46 11.50
CA TYR A 230 11.59 11.48 10.45
C TYR A 230 12.87 12.33 10.47
N SER A 231 13.42 12.60 11.66
CA SER A 231 14.66 13.35 11.83
C SER A 231 15.89 12.75 11.14
N ASN A 232 15.86 11.45 10.83
CA ASN A 232 16.96 10.75 10.18
C ASN A 232 16.85 10.77 8.65
N LEU A 233 15.77 11.32 8.10
CA LEU A 233 15.56 11.44 6.66
C LEU A 233 16.26 12.71 6.16
N ASP A 234 16.96 12.58 5.04
CA ASP A 234 17.61 13.73 4.41
C ASP A 234 16.55 14.64 3.76
N ASN A 235 16.48 15.89 4.21
CA ASN A 235 15.57 16.90 3.67
C ASN A 235 16.20 17.79 2.59
N LYS A 236 17.47 17.55 2.23
CA LYS A 236 18.22 18.23 1.17
C LYS A 236 18.18 17.45 -0.13
N GLU A 237 18.18 16.13 -0.06
CA GLU A 237 18.08 15.23 -1.22
C GLU A 237 16.64 15.17 -1.76
N GLN A 238 16.17 16.29 -2.31
CA GLN A 238 14.84 16.42 -2.88
C GLN A 238 14.74 15.80 -4.27
N VAL A 239 13.52 15.38 -4.64
CA VAL A 239 13.20 14.81 -5.95
C VAL A 239 12.14 15.64 -6.66
N VAL A 240 12.02 15.47 -7.98
CA VAL A 240 10.95 16.01 -8.82
C VAL A 240 10.38 14.91 -9.70
N ALA A 241 9.12 15.07 -10.11
CA ALA A 241 8.48 14.13 -11.01
C ALA A 241 8.93 14.36 -12.46
N LEU A 242 9.26 13.28 -13.16
CA LEU A 242 9.55 13.25 -14.59
C LEU A 242 8.57 12.30 -15.28
N ILE A 243 7.85 12.80 -16.29
CA ILE A 243 6.85 12.02 -17.04
C ILE A 243 7.48 11.54 -18.34
N ASP A 244 7.34 10.25 -18.65
CA ASP A 244 7.69 9.70 -19.96
C ASP A 244 6.52 9.89 -20.94
N ASP A 245 6.71 10.83 -21.86
CA ASP A 245 5.73 11.19 -22.88
C ASP A 245 5.30 10.01 -23.76
N ASP A 246 6.20 9.07 -24.06
CA ASP A 246 5.89 7.93 -24.93
C ASP A 246 5.01 6.88 -24.21
N MET A 247 5.00 6.88 -22.87
CA MET A 247 4.15 6.00 -22.04
C MET A 247 2.85 6.67 -21.60
N CYS A 248 2.75 7.99 -21.72
CA CYS A 248 1.57 8.75 -21.34
C CYS A 248 0.34 8.28 -22.14
N ILE A 249 -0.81 8.21 -21.46
CA ILE A 249 -2.12 7.92 -22.08
C ILE A 249 -3.09 9.11 -21.96
N ASN A 250 -2.56 10.31 -21.75
CA ASN A 250 -3.29 11.58 -21.86
C ASN A 250 -4.49 11.74 -20.90
N CYS A 251 -4.54 10.99 -19.79
CA CYS A 251 -5.71 10.99 -18.91
C CYS A 251 -5.85 12.21 -17.99
N GLY A 252 -4.80 13.05 -17.86
CA GLY A 252 -4.81 14.25 -17.01
C GLY A 252 -4.86 14.02 -15.50
N LYS A 253 -4.80 12.77 -15.00
CA LYS A 253 -4.86 12.49 -13.55
C LYS A 253 -3.74 13.13 -12.75
N CYS A 254 -2.52 13.09 -13.26
CA CYS A 254 -1.37 13.76 -12.64
C CYS A 254 -1.62 15.27 -12.51
N TYR A 255 -2.15 15.90 -13.55
CA TYR A 255 -2.53 17.31 -13.57
C TYR A 255 -3.61 17.63 -12.53
N MET A 256 -4.74 16.89 -12.53
CA MET A 256 -5.84 17.07 -11.58
C MET A 256 -5.37 16.93 -10.13
N THR A 257 -4.60 15.88 -9.82
CA THR A 257 -4.08 15.66 -8.46
C THR A 257 -3.09 16.72 -8.04
N CYS A 258 -2.22 17.20 -8.94
CA CYS A 258 -1.31 18.29 -8.62
C CYS A 258 -2.05 19.62 -8.38
N ASN A 259 -3.16 19.86 -9.09
CA ASN A 259 -3.94 21.07 -8.93
C ASN A 259 -4.76 21.08 -7.65
N ASP A 260 -5.54 20.03 -7.40
CA ASP A 260 -6.54 20.05 -6.33
C ASP A 260 -6.02 19.43 -5.03
N SER A 261 -4.86 18.80 -5.05
CA SER A 261 -4.25 18.13 -3.89
C SER A 261 -2.74 18.39 -3.76
N GLY A 262 -2.19 19.29 -4.57
CA GLY A 262 -0.75 19.56 -4.63
C GLY A 262 -0.43 21.05 -4.78
N TYR A 263 0.43 21.34 -5.74
CA TYR A 263 1.13 22.63 -5.89
C TYR A 263 0.94 23.28 -7.26
N GLN A 264 -0.04 22.83 -8.05
CA GLN A 264 -0.34 23.38 -9.39
C GLN A 264 0.93 23.44 -10.29
N ALA A 265 1.78 22.43 -10.14
CA ALA A 265 3.12 22.36 -10.75
C ALA A 265 3.15 21.60 -12.08
N ILE A 266 1.99 21.20 -12.61
CA ILE A 266 1.87 20.49 -13.88
C ILE A 266 1.03 21.34 -14.82
N THR A 267 1.51 21.58 -16.03
CA THR A 267 0.71 22.14 -17.12
C THR A 267 0.17 21.01 -17.98
N PHE A 268 -1.01 21.19 -18.55
CA PHE A 268 -1.64 20.20 -19.42
C PHE A 268 -1.98 20.86 -20.75
N ASP A 269 -1.35 20.38 -21.82
CA ASP A 269 -1.50 20.97 -23.15
C ASP A 269 -2.93 20.73 -23.69
N PRO A 270 -3.63 21.76 -24.18
CA PRO A 270 -5.03 21.66 -24.57
C PRO A 270 -5.27 20.90 -25.87
N GLU A 271 -4.25 20.72 -26.73
CA GLU A 271 -4.40 20.05 -28.02
C GLU A 271 -3.86 18.61 -27.97
N THR A 272 -2.65 18.45 -27.44
CA THR A 272 -1.96 17.15 -27.34
C THR A 272 -2.35 16.39 -26.09
N HIS A 273 -2.97 17.05 -25.10
CA HIS A 273 -3.29 16.47 -23.80
C HIS A 273 -2.05 15.86 -23.12
N MET A 274 -0.88 16.47 -23.32
CA MET A 274 0.38 16.05 -22.72
C MET A 274 0.65 16.84 -21.44
N PRO A 275 0.92 16.17 -20.31
CA PRO A 275 1.30 16.83 -19.07
C PRO A 275 2.79 17.21 -19.08
N PHE A 276 3.11 18.40 -18.59
CA PHE A 276 4.49 18.86 -18.42
C PHE A 276 4.70 19.35 -16.97
N VAL A 277 5.76 18.87 -16.32
CA VAL A 277 6.08 19.21 -14.93
C VAL A 277 6.95 20.47 -14.91
N LYS A 278 6.49 21.52 -14.23
CA LYS A 278 7.24 22.77 -14.03
C LYS A 278 8.26 22.65 -12.89
N ASP A 279 9.18 23.61 -12.84
CA ASP A 279 10.22 23.72 -11.81
C ASP A 279 9.67 23.91 -10.38
N ASP A 280 8.41 24.34 -10.26
CA ASP A 280 7.65 24.48 -9.01
C ASP A 280 7.36 23.12 -8.33
N CYS A 281 7.70 22.00 -8.97
CA CYS A 281 7.46 20.66 -8.43
C CYS A 281 8.20 20.47 -7.08
N THR A 282 7.45 20.07 -6.06
CA THR A 282 7.98 19.86 -4.70
C THR A 282 8.39 18.41 -4.41
N GLY A 283 8.17 17.48 -5.35
CA GLY A 283 8.51 16.07 -5.13
C GLY A 283 7.53 15.29 -4.25
N CYS A 284 6.31 15.79 -4.01
CA CYS A 284 5.33 15.13 -3.12
C CYS A 284 4.88 13.73 -3.55
N THR A 285 5.21 13.30 -4.78
CA THR A 285 4.96 11.95 -5.33
C THR A 285 3.48 11.62 -5.57
N LEU A 286 2.52 12.52 -5.27
CA LEU A 286 1.09 12.26 -5.49
C LEU A 286 0.74 11.95 -6.94
N CYS A 287 1.35 12.63 -7.91
CA CYS A 287 1.09 12.40 -9.34
C CYS A 287 1.51 10.99 -9.79
N LEU A 288 2.64 10.49 -9.28
CA LEU A 288 3.11 9.13 -9.52
C LEU A 288 2.11 8.12 -8.94
N SER A 289 1.67 8.33 -7.70
CA SER A 289 0.76 7.42 -6.99
C SER A 289 -0.62 7.24 -7.64
N VAL A 290 -1.07 8.20 -8.44
CA VAL A 290 -2.38 8.15 -9.15
C VAL A 290 -2.24 7.80 -10.64
N CYS A 291 -1.02 7.72 -11.16
CA CYS A 291 -0.78 7.42 -12.56
C CYS A 291 -1.26 6.00 -12.87
N PRO A 292 -2.12 5.80 -13.89
CA PRO A 292 -2.62 4.47 -14.23
C PRO A 292 -1.60 3.60 -14.97
N ILE A 293 -0.48 4.18 -15.42
CA ILE A 293 0.59 3.49 -16.15
C ILE A 293 1.79 3.38 -15.23
N ALA A 294 2.15 2.16 -14.85
CA ALA A 294 3.31 1.90 -14.01
C ALA A 294 4.59 2.46 -14.66
N GLU A 295 5.42 3.12 -13.84
CA GLU A 295 6.69 3.77 -14.22
C GLU A 295 6.61 4.82 -15.36
N CYS A 296 5.41 5.24 -15.78
CA CYS A 296 5.26 6.39 -16.68
C CYS A 296 5.71 7.70 -16.02
N ILE A 297 5.60 7.80 -14.68
CA ILE A 297 6.14 8.91 -13.90
C ILE A 297 7.23 8.35 -12.98
N ASN A 298 8.40 8.96 -13.02
CA ASN A 298 9.54 8.61 -12.17
C ASN A 298 9.94 9.80 -11.30
N MET A 299 10.41 9.52 -10.07
CA MET A 299 10.97 10.55 -9.20
C MET A 299 12.48 10.63 -9.43
N VAL A 300 12.95 11.76 -9.94
CA VAL A 300 14.37 11.99 -10.24
C VAL A 300 14.97 13.02 -9.29
N PRO A 301 16.29 12.96 -8.99
CA PRO A 301 16.94 13.96 -8.14
C PRO A 301 16.75 15.38 -8.67
N ARG A 302 16.42 16.31 -7.77
CA ARG A 302 16.24 17.72 -8.14
C ARG A 302 17.61 18.37 -8.38
N LEU A 303 17.82 18.88 -9.59
CA LEU A 303 19.08 19.54 -9.98
C LEU A 303 19.18 21.00 -9.51
N MET A 304 18.06 21.59 -9.08
CA MET A 304 17.96 22.98 -8.65
C MET A 304 17.73 23.07 -7.13
N PRO A 305 18.19 24.14 -6.44
CA PRO A 305 17.92 24.32 -5.03
C PRO A 305 16.42 24.24 -4.72
N HIS A 306 16.06 23.49 -3.68
CA HIS A 306 14.68 23.43 -3.20
C HIS A 306 14.42 24.60 -2.26
N VAL A 307 13.50 25.49 -2.66
CA VAL A 307 13.05 26.62 -1.84
C VAL A 307 11.62 26.36 -1.40
N VAL A 308 11.40 26.27 -0.09
CA VAL A 308 10.07 26.02 0.48
C VAL A 308 9.21 27.27 0.34
N GLN A 309 8.08 27.14 -0.36
CA GLN A 309 7.12 28.23 -0.50
C GLN A 309 6.35 28.41 0.82
N ARG A 310 6.65 29.49 1.55
CA ARG A 310 6.01 29.81 2.85
C ARG A 310 4.70 30.62 2.72
N GLY A 311 4.34 31.05 1.52
CA GLY A 311 3.12 31.83 1.22
C GLY A 311 3.20 33.31 1.60
N ILE A 312 3.78 33.64 2.77
CA ILE A 312 4.05 35.01 3.23
C ILE A 312 5.57 35.18 3.31
N GLN A 313 6.07 36.38 2.98
CA GLN A 313 7.47 36.71 3.24
C GLN A 313 7.74 36.57 4.74
N GLU A 314 8.73 35.78 5.12
CA GLU A 314 9.20 35.75 6.51
C GLU A 314 9.47 37.20 6.93
N ARG A 315 8.78 37.68 7.97
CA ARG A 315 9.11 38.98 8.55
C ARG A 315 10.55 38.89 9.01
N VAL A 316 11.45 39.51 8.26
CA VAL A 316 12.83 39.73 8.67
C VAL A 316 12.75 40.40 10.03
N GLN A 317 13.31 39.76 11.05
CA GLN A 317 13.49 40.39 12.36
C GLN A 317 14.32 41.66 12.16
N GLY A 318 13.65 42.82 12.10
CA GLY A 318 14.28 44.10 11.77
C GLY A 318 13.33 45.25 11.44
N SER A 319 12.05 45.01 11.11
CA SER A 319 11.05 46.08 10.95
C SER A 319 9.96 45.96 12.01
N GLU A 320 9.77 47.02 12.80
CA GLU A 320 8.80 47.09 13.91
C GLU A 320 7.39 46.60 13.52
N PRO A 321 6.70 45.84 14.38
CA PRO A 321 5.34 45.42 14.10
C PRO A 321 4.36 46.55 14.39
N ALA A 322 3.81 47.16 13.33
CA ALA A 322 2.57 47.92 13.41
C ALA A 322 1.36 46.98 13.60
N PHE A 323 1.30 46.25 14.72
CA PHE A 323 0.07 45.65 15.29
C PHE A 323 0.42 45.06 16.66
N ALA A 324 0.35 45.91 17.70
CA ALA A 324 0.53 45.49 19.08
C ALA A 324 -0.73 44.79 19.58
N TRP A 325 -0.68 43.47 19.74
CA TRP A 325 -1.59 42.78 20.65
C TRP A 325 -1.28 43.28 22.07
N ARG A 326 -2.18 44.08 22.65
CA ARG A 326 -2.10 44.44 24.07
C ARG A 326 -2.30 43.17 24.89
N GLU A 327 -1.23 42.68 25.49
CA GLU A 327 -1.29 41.71 26.59
C GLU A 327 -1.94 42.36 27.81
N SER A 328 -3.23 42.08 28.04
CA SER A 328 -3.81 42.21 29.36
C SER A 328 -3.47 40.95 30.16
N GLY A 329 -2.33 41.01 30.86
CA GLY A 329 -1.89 39.94 31.76
C GLY A 329 -2.91 39.67 32.87
N LYS A 330 -3.48 38.46 32.89
CA LYS A 330 -3.91 37.73 34.09
C LYS A 330 -3.70 36.22 33.88
N PRO A 331 -3.15 35.47 34.85
CA PRO A 331 -2.85 34.06 34.69
C PRO A 331 -4.13 33.23 34.69
N PHE A 332 -4.33 32.41 33.65
CA PHE A 332 -5.46 31.50 33.53
C PHE A 332 -5.29 30.33 34.52
N ARG A 333 -5.88 30.45 35.71
CA ARG A 333 -6.05 29.32 36.64
C ARG A 333 -7.03 28.32 36.02
N LYS A 334 -6.62 27.05 35.97
CA LYS A 334 -7.48 25.90 35.68
C LYS A 334 -8.63 25.88 36.69
N ASN A 335 -9.87 25.95 36.20
CA ASN A 335 -11.02 25.36 36.88
C ASN A 335 -11.94 24.74 35.83
N HIS A 336 -12.12 23.42 35.96
CA HIS A 336 -13.23 22.69 35.39
C HIS A 336 -14.56 23.23 35.95
N ALA A 337 -15.60 23.06 35.15
CA ALA A 337 -17.03 23.25 35.41
C ALA A 337 -17.64 24.58 34.96
N GLN A 338 -18.79 24.40 34.29
CA GLN A 338 -19.80 25.38 33.87
C GLN A 338 -19.56 26.10 32.55
N LEU A 339 -20.23 25.60 31.50
CA LEU A 339 -20.94 26.41 30.51
C LEU A 339 -21.93 25.52 29.74
N THR A 340 -22.99 25.14 30.44
CA THR A 340 -24.29 24.81 29.83
C THR A 340 -25.06 26.12 29.73
N GLN A 341 -25.52 26.48 28.53
CA GLN A 341 -26.77 27.21 28.20
C GLN A 341 -26.58 28.08 26.94
N LEU A 342 -26.76 27.47 25.77
CA LEU A 342 -27.38 28.16 24.63
C LEU A 342 -28.79 27.57 24.48
N ARG A 343 -29.79 28.37 24.83
CA ARG A 343 -31.21 28.05 24.69
C ARG A 343 -31.58 28.02 23.20
N PHE A 344 -31.97 26.84 22.71
CA PHE A 344 -32.88 26.73 21.57
C PHE A 344 -34.29 26.55 22.15
N GLU A 345 -35.22 27.46 21.84
CA GLU A 345 -36.62 27.31 22.23
C GLU A 345 -37.32 26.27 21.34
N PRO A 346 -37.91 25.19 21.88
CA PRO A 346 -38.80 24.31 21.14
C PRO A 346 -40.25 24.80 21.26
N ARG A 347 -40.94 24.89 20.11
CA ARG A 347 -42.40 25.10 20.04
C ARG A 347 -43.15 23.98 20.77
N SER A 348 -44.19 24.35 21.51
CA SER A 348 -45.02 23.49 22.37
C SER A 348 -45.83 22.42 21.62
N PRO A 349 -45.85 21.14 22.07
CA PRO A 349 -46.87 20.17 21.67
C PRO A 349 -48.08 20.18 22.64
N ARG A 350 -49.30 20.02 22.10
CA ARG A 350 -50.56 19.87 22.84
C ARG A 350 -50.68 18.49 23.53
N PRO A 351 -51.43 18.35 24.64
CA PRO A 351 -51.39 17.15 25.49
C PRO A 351 -52.26 16.00 24.94
N ARG A 352 -51.78 14.76 25.09
CA ARG A 352 -52.60 13.54 25.06
C ARG A 352 -52.35 12.69 26.31
N ARG A 353 -53.43 12.05 26.74
CA ARG A 353 -53.71 11.42 28.03
C ARG A 353 -52.78 10.25 28.40
N SER A 354 -52.63 10.10 29.72
CA SER A 354 -51.98 9.02 30.46
C SER A 354 -52.61 7.65 30.28
N SER A 355 -51.78 6.61 30.20
CA SER A 355 -52.09 5.29 30.73
C SER A 355 -50.85 4.69 31.40
N SER A 356 -51.06 4.24 32.64
CA SER A 356 -50.07 3.62 33.51
C SER A 356 -49.70 2.21 33.06
N THR A 357 -48.43 1.83 33.12
CA THR A 357 -48.05 0.42 33.27
C THR A 357 -46.76 0.28 34.09
N ARG A 358 -46.81 -0.69 35.01
CA ARG A 358 -45.89 -1.00 36.11
C ARG A 358 -44.46 -1.30 35.65
N GLN A 359 -43.49 -0.77 36.38
CA GLN A 359 -42.11 -1.25 36.41
C GLN A 359 -41.99 -2.47 37.34
N VAL A 360 -41.17 -3.44 36.93
CA VAL A 360 -40.67 -4.55 37.77
C VAL A 360 -39.13 -4.48 37.74
N PRO A 361 -38.44 -4.54 38.89
CA PRO A 361 -36.98 -4.44 38.95
C PRO A 361 -36.32 -5.81 38.74
N VAL A 362 -35.16 -5.86 38.08
CA VAL A 362 -34.26 -7.02 38.14
C VAL A 362 -32.82 -6.51 38.34
N GLU A 363 -32.16 -7.17 39.30
CA GLU A 363 -30.92 -6.82 39.97
C GLU A 363 -29.66 -7.06 39.14
N ASN A 364 -28.58 -6.40 39.60
CA ASN A 364 -27.21 -6.52 39.13
C ASN A 364 -26.64 -7.95 39.30
N GLY A 365 -26.12 -8.53 38.23
CA GLY A 365 -25.25 -9.70 38.26
C GLY A 365 -24.02 -9.46 37.37
N GLY A 366 -22.85 -9.28 38.00
CA GLY A 366 -21.58 -9.22 37.30
C GLY A 366 -21.21 -10.59 36.73
N PHE A 367 -20.91 -10.65 35.43
CA PHE A 367 -20.35 -11.81 34.77
C PHE A 367 -18.96 -11.46 34.23
N MET A 368 -17.95 -12.18 34.74
CA MET A 368 -16.64 -12.29 34.12
C MET A 368 -16.79 -13.05 32.80
N GLU A 369 -16.49 -12.39 31.67
CA GLU A 369 -16.38 -13.07 30.37
C GLU A 369 -15.03 -13.81 30.29
N LEU A 370 -15.12 -15.14 30.33
CA LEU A 370 -14.07 -16.04 29.90
C LEU A 370 -14.06 -16.05 28.36
N LEU A 371 -12.96 -15.61 27.76
CA LEU A 371 -12.72 -15.66 26.32
C LEU A 371 -12.69 -17.14 25.85
N ALA A 372 -13.69 -17.57 25.08
CA ALA A 372 -13.66 -18.89 24.45
C ALA A 372 -12.71 -18.87 23.24
N MET A 373 -11.55 -19.51 23.41
CA MET A 373 -10.73 -19.99 22.29
C MET A 373 -11.47 -21.13 21.59
N VAL A 374 -11.81 -20.96 20.32
CA VAL A 374 -12.08 -22.11 19.43
C VAL A 374 -10.77 -22.41 18.70
N THR A 375 -9.95 -23.26 19.32
CA THR A 375 -8.91 -24.04 18.64
C THR A 375 -9.60 -25.21 17.94
N LEU A 376 -9.63 -25.20 16.61
CA LEU A 376 -9.93 -26.41 15.84
C LEU A 376 -8.71 -27.32 15.91
N ASN A 377 -8.77 -28.29 16.83
CA ASN A 377 -7.88 -29.43 16.88
C ASN A 377 -8.31 -30.42 15.79
N SER A 378 -7.57 -30.52 14.69
CA SER A 378 -7.67 -31.68 13.80
C SER A 378 -6.63 -32.70 14.23
N SER A 379 -7.12 -33.80 14.80
CA SER A 379 -6.36 -35.00 15.14
C SER A 379 -5.56 -35.54 13.97
N SER A 380 -4.32 -35.92 14.28
CA SER A 380 -3.37 -36.66 13.46
C SER A 380 -3.95 -37.94 12.87
N THR A 381 -3.80 -38.12 11.56
CA THR A 381 -3.55 -39.43 10.94
C THR A 381 -2.28 -39.32 10.11
N GLN A 382 -1.26 -40.03 10.60
CA GLN A 382 0.01 -40.26 9.95
C GLN A 382 -0.25 -41.28 8.82
N GLU A 383 -0.14 -40.86 7.56
CA GLU A 383 0.04 -41.80 6.45
C GLU A 383 1.32 -41.42 5.70
N SER A 384 2.26 -42.34 5.76
CA SER A 384 3.49 -42.38 4.98
C SER A 384 3.19 -42.68 3.52
N PHE A 385 3.60 -41.79 2.61
CA PHE A 385 3.72 -42.11 1.19
C PHE A 385 5.18 -41.94 0.75
N ASP A 386 5.86 -43.08 0.67
CA ASP A 386 7.08 -43.25 -0.11
C ASP A 386 6.73 -43.29 -1.60
N GLY A 387 7.54 -42.60 -2.41
CA GLY A 387 7.70 -42.87 -3.84
C GLY A 387 6.85 -42.04 -4.80
N TRP A 388 7.38 -40.91 -5.28
CA TRP A 388 6.99 -40.39 -6.59
C TRP A 388 8.17 -39.71 -7.30
N ALA A 389 8.45 -40.20 -8.51
CA ALA A 389 9.49 -39.70 -9.43
C ALA A 389 8.96 -38.52 -10.26
N PRO A 390 9.82 -37.61 -10.77
CA PRO A 390 9.40 -36.34 -11.34
C PRO A 390 8.76 -36.48 -12.74
N PRO A 391 7.72 -35.69 -13.09
CA PRO A 391 7.24 -35.61 -14.46
C PRO A 391 8.10 -34.68 -15.33
N ARG A 392 8.11 -35.00 -16.63
CA ARG A 392 8.94 -34.39 -17.69
C ARG A 392 8.41 -33.02 -18.15
N GLU A 393 9.36 -32.11 -18.34
CA GLU A 393 9.46 -30.80 -19.07
C GLU A 393 8.32 -30.13 -19.88
N HIS A 394 7.04 -30.53 -19.87
CA HIS A 394 6.07 -29.93 -20.83
C HIS A 394 4.79 -29.26 -20.28
N GLU A 395 4.69 -28.95 -18.98
CA GLU A 395 3.50 -28.25 -18.42
C GLU A 395 3.78 -26.91 -17.72
N LEU A 396 4.98 -26.33 -17.90
CA LEU A 396 5.42 -25.10 -17.20
C LEU A 396 4.84 -23.77 -17.74
N TYR A 397 3.91 -23.78 -18.71
CA TYR A 397 3.54 -22.57 -19.46
C TYR A 397 2.09 -22.06 -19.31
N ARG A 398 1.28 -22.60 -18.40
CA ARG A 398 -0.12 -22.13 -18.21
C ARG A 398 -0.38 -21.23 -16.99
N GLY A 399 0.61 -20.95 -16.14
CA GLY A 399 0.43 -20.17 -14.90
C GLY A 399 0.52 -18.64 -15.00
N ILE A 400 0.85 -18.04 -16.15
CA ILE A 400 1.24 -16.61 -16.23
C ILE A 400 0.13 -15.69 -16.81
N ARG A 401 -1.10 -16.17 -17.00
CA ARG A 401 -2.19 -15.35 -17.58
C ARG A 401 -3.50 -15.40 -16.80
N SER A 402 -3.49 -14.94 -15.55
CA SER A 402 -4.73 -14.59 -14.82
C SER A 402 -4.52 -13.44 -13.84
N PHE A 403 -3.97 -12.32 -14.29
CA PHE A 403 -4.12 -11.03 -13.60
C PHE A 403 -4.56 -9.96 -14.60
N ALA A 404 -5.79 -10.11 -15.08
CA ALA A 404 -6.53 -9.02 -15.70
C ALA A 404 -8.04 -9.32 -15.57
N ARG A 405 -8.75 -8.41 -14.89
CA ARG A 405 -10.21 -8.33 -14.71
C ARG A 405 -10.83 -9.25 -13.66
N CYS A 406 -10.94 -8.73 -12.44
CA CYS A 406 -12.16 -8.90 -11.66
C CYS A 406 -12.92 -7.57 -11.73
N LYS A 407 -13.74 -7.40 -12.78
CA LYS A 407 -14.82 -6.42 -12.78
C LYS A 407 -16.06 -7.14 -12.26
N TYR A 408 -16.73 -6.50 -11.31
CA TYR A 408 -18.05 -6.87 -10.83
C TYR A 408 -19.03 -7.07 -12.01
N GLU A 409 -19.51 -8.29 -12.21
CA GLU A 409 -20.76 -8.55 -12.91
C GLU A 409 -21.70 -9.27 -11.94
N TYR A 410 -22.67 -8.51 -11.44
CA TYR A 410 -23.89 -9.04 -10.85
C TYR A 410 -24.73 -9.63 -11.99
N GLN A 411 -24.79 -10.96 -12.09
CA GLN A 411 -25.83 -11.62 -12.88
C GLN A 411 -26.85 -12.23 -11.93
N HIS A 412 -28.06 -11.65 -11.95
CA HIS A 412 -29.27 -12.30 -11.48
C HIS A 412 -29.53 -13.53 -12.35
N SER A 413 -29.62 -14.70 -11.74
CA SER A 413 -30.37 -15.83 -12.29
C SER A 413 -31.75 -15.81 -11.64
N PRO A 414 -32.84 -15.79 -12.44
CA PRO A 414 -34.12 -16.29 -12.02
C PRO A 414 -34.19 -17.81 -12.28
N GLU A 415 -34.88 -18.48 -11.35
CA GLU A 415 -35.27 -19.91 -11.28
C GLU A 415 -34.21 -20.93 -10.85
#